data_AF-X1EN64-F1
#
_entry.id   AF-X1EN64-F1
#
_cell.length_a   1.000
_cell.length_b   1.000
_cell.length_c   1.000
_cell.angle_alpha   90.00
_cell.angle_beta   90.00
_cell.angle_gamma   90.00
#
_symmetry.space_group_name_H-M   'P 1'
#
loop_
_entity.id
_entity.type
_entity.pdbx_description
1 polymer ?
#
loop_
_entity_poly.entity_id
_entity_poly.type
_entity_poly.pdbx_seq_one_letter_code
_entity_poly.pdbx_strand_id
1 'polypeptide(L)'
;DAGENPLYIHSMIVYQFRNLIIIKSLSSLGAAEIRKKTKLHPFVIQKSLGQIRNFSFENLKRIYAKLLDGEIAIKTGKIEPRLALELLVVALLG
;
A
#
# COMPACT_ATOMS: atom_id res chain seq x y z
N ASP A 1 -18.03 -15.76 -9.81
CA ASP A 1 -16.90 -15.30 -8.99
C ASP A 1 -15.81 -14.72 -9.87
N ALA A 2 -15.58 -13.41 -9.79
CA ALA A 2 -14.54 -12.74 -10.59
C ALA A 2 -13.17 -13.37 -10.25
N GLY A 3 -12.52 -13.96 -11.24
CA GLY A 3 -11.31 -14.79 -11.13
C GLY A 3 -10.03 -14.06 -10.70
N GLU A 4 -10.13 -13.05 -9.82
CA GLU A 4 -8.95 -12.36 -9.29
C GLU A 4 -8.33 -13.16 -8.13
N ASN A 5 -7.01 -13.37 -8.24
CA ASN A 5 -6.22 -14.06 -7.23
C ASN A 5 -6.07 -13.16 -5.98
N PRO A 6 -6.56 -13.55 -4.79
CA PRO A 6 -6.48 -12.71 -3.59
C PRO A 6 -5.04 -12.32 -3.20
N LEU A 7 -4.06 -13.19 -3.50
CA LEU A 7 -2.65 -12.89 -3.28
C LEU A 7 -2.16 -11.76 -4.20
N TYR A 8 -2.65 -11.74 -5.44
CA TYR A 8 -2.32 -10.69 -6.40
C TYR A 8 -2.90 -9.36 -5.93
N ILE A 9 -4.17 -9.32 -5.52
CA ILE A 9 -4.80 -8.12 -4.96
C ILE A 9 -4.04 -7.63 -3.72
N HIS A 10 -3.70 -8.54 -2.80
CA HIS A 10 -2.90 -8.21 -1.63
C HIS A 10 -1.56 -7.57 -2.03
N SER A 11 -0.85 -8.17 -3.00
CA SER A 11 0.43 -7.64 -3.50
C SER A 11 0.29 -6.23 -4.10
N MET A 12 -0.81 -5.95 -4.81
CA MET A 12 -1.09 -4.62 -5.35
C MET A 12 -1.35 -3.59 -4.25
N ILE A 13 -2.07 -3.96 -3.18
CA ILE A 13 -2.31 -3.07 -2.05
C ILE A 13 -1.00 -2.75 -1.33
N VAL A 14 -0.16 -3.76 -1.07
CA VAL A 14 1.17 -3.57 -0.47
C VAL A 14 2.02 -2.62 -1.32
N TYR A 15 2.04 -2.82 -2.64
CA TYR A 15 2.75 -1.94 -3.57
C TYR A 15 2.27 -0.49 -3.45
N GLN A 16 0.95 -0.27 -3.43
CA GLN A 16 0.38 1.07 -3.32
C GLN A 16 0.77 1.76 -2.01
N PHE A 17 0.62 1.09 -0.86
CA PHE A 17 0.96 1.69 0.43
C PHE A 17 2.46 1.94 0.59
N ARG A 18 3.31 1.07 0.06
CA ARG A 18 4.76 1.31 -0.02
C ARG A 18 5.07 2.59 -0.78
N ASN A 19 4.45 2.79 -1.94
CA ASN A 19 4.65 4.01 -2.73
C ASN A 19 4.13 5.24 -2.00
N LEU A 20 2.98 5.15 -1.32
CA LEU A 20 2.48 6.27 -0.51
C LEU A 20 3.44 6.66 0.60
N ILE A 21 4.06 5.69 1.29
CA ILE A 21 5.07 5.96 2.34
C ILE A 21 6.29 6.68 1.74
N ILE A 22 6.83 6.16 0.64
CA ILE A 22 8.00 6.74 -0.05
C ILE A 22 7.70 8.16 -0.53
N ILE A 23 6.53 8.37 -1.15
CA ILE A 23 6.16 9.69 -1.68
C ILE A 23 5.86 10.67 -0.54
N LYS A 24 5.23 10.21 0.57
CA LYS A 24 4.98 11.05 1.75
C LYS A 24 6.30 11.53 2.38
N SER A 25 7.31 10.66 2.51
CA SER A 25 8.61 11.05 3.09
C SER A 25 9.40 12.02 2.22
N LEU A 26 9.11 12.05 0.91
CA LEU A 26 9.73 12.95 -0.06
C LEU A 26 8.83 14.14 -0.45
N SER A 27 7.70 14.34 0.23
CA SER A 27 6.66 15.30 -0.19
C SER A 27 7.07 16.78 -0.13
N SER A 28 8.18 17.10 0.53
CA SER A 28 8.80 18.43 0.48
C SER A 28 9.56 18.71 -0.83
N LEU A 29 9.82 17.68 -1.64
CA LEU A 29 10.52 17.78 -2.91
C LEU A 29 9.53 17.96 -4.08
N GLY A 30 10.01 18.58 -5.15
CA GLY A 30 9.26 18.64 -6.41
C GLY A 30 9.20 17.28 -7.12
N ALA A 31 8.16 17.08 -7.95
CA ALA A 31 7.90 15.82 -8.64
C ALA A 31 9.07 15.30 -9.50
N ALA A 32 9.86 16.20 -10.10
CA ALA A 32 11.05 15.82 -10.88
C ALA A 32 12.14 15.18 -10.02
N GLU A 33 12.39 15.73 -8.82
CA GLU A 33 13.39 15.21 -7.89
C GLU A 33 12.93 13.88 -7.27
N ILE A 34 11.63 13.78 -6.95
CA ILE A 34 11.01 12.52 -6.53
C ILE A 34 11.19 11.45 -7.62
N ARG A 35 10.98 11.78 -8.90
CA ARG A 35 11.18 10.84 -10.01
C ARG A 35 12.64 10.37 -10.08
N LYS A 36 13.59 11.28 -9.95
CA LYS A 36 15.03 10.95 -9.98
C LYS A 36 15.41 10.00 -8.84
N LYS A 37 14.91 10.25 -7.63
CA LYS A 37 15.21 9.44 -6.43
C LYS A 37 14.53 8.07 -6.44
N THR A 38 13.28 8.00 -6.89
CA THR A 38 12.46 6.78 -6.77
C THR A 38 12.45 5.93 -8.03
N LYS A 39 12.80 6.50 -9.19
CA LYS A 39 12.63 5.90 -10.53
C LYS A 39 11.19 5.46 -10.85
N LEU A 40 10.21 5.92 -10.07
CA LEU A 40 8.80 5.63 -10.31
C LEU A 40 8.30 6.34 -11.56
N HIS A 41 7.35 5.72 -12.25
CA HIS A 41 6.70 6.33 -13.41
C HIS A 41 5.96 7.63 -13.00
N PRO A 42 5.97 8.69 -13.81
CA PRO A 42 5.31 9.96 -13.49
C PRO A 42 3.86 9.81 -13.05
N PHE A 43 3.11 8.91 -13.67
CA PHE A 43 1.73 8.61 -13.30
C PHE A 43 1.58 8.16 -11.83
N VAL A 44 2.46 7.27 -11.35
CA VAL A 44 2.45 6.78 -9.97
C VAL A 44 2.75 7.91 -9.00
N ILE A 45 3.72 8.76 -9.33
CA ILE A 45 4.11 9.91 -8.51
C ILE A 45 2.93 10.89 -8.39
N GLN A 46 2.33 11.30 -9.51
CA GLN A 46 1.23 12.27 -9.52
C GLN A 46 0.01 11.74 -8.77
N LYS A 47 -0.38 10.48 -9.03
CA LYS A 47 -1.48 9.84 -8.31
C LYS A 47 -1.21 9.76 -6.80
N SER A 48 0.00 9.37 -6.42
CA SER A 48 0.39 9.25 -5.01
C SER A 48 0.44 10.60 -4.31
N LEU A 49 0.99 11.65 -4.93
CA LEU A 49 1.00 13.02 -4.41
C LEU A 49 -0.43 13.51 -4.08
N GLY A 50 -1.40 13.16 -4.93
CA GLY A 50 -2.80 13.44 -4.66
C GLY A 50 -3.34 12.73 -3.42
N GLN A 51 -3.01 11.44 -3.26
CA GLN A 51 -3.52 10.56 -2.20
C GLN A 51 -2.87 10.79 -0.84
N ILE A 52 -1.57 11.12 -0.79
CA ILE A 52 -0.85 11.31 0.49
C ILE A 52 -1.42 12.44 1.35
N ARG A 53 -2.25 13.32 0.78
CA ARG A 53 -2.96 14.39 1.52
C ARG A 53 -3.99 13.83 2.50
N ASN A 54 -4.52 12.64 2.23
CA ASN A 54 -5.54 11.99 3.06
C ASN A 54 -4.95 11.14 4.20
N PHE A 55 -3.63 11.05 4.30
CA PHE A 55 -2.96 10.18 5.28
C PHE A 55 -1.88 10.94 6.06
N SER A 56 -1.84 10.74 7.36
CA SER A 56 -0.65 11.02 8.17
C SER A 56 0.41 9.94 7.93
N PHE A 57 1.67 10.26 8.22
CA PHE A 57 2.76 9.27 8.12
C PHE A 57 2.54 8.09 9.09
N GLU A 58 2.04 8.37 10.30
CA GLU A 58 1.66 7.34 11.27
C GLU A 58 0.54 6.42 10.76
N ASN A 59 -0.48 6.98 10.11
CA ASN A 59 -1.55 6.16 9.52
C ASN A 59 -1.00 5.23 8.43
N LEU A 60 -0.11 5.72 7.56
CA LEU A 60 0.52 4.88 6.53
C LEU A 60 1.35 3.74 7.13
N LYS A 61 2.15 4.03 8.17
CA LYS A 61 2.94 3.00 8.88
C LYS A 61 2.04 1.95 9.52
N ARG A 62 0.97 2.36 10.21
CA ARG A 62 0.02 1.45 10.84
C ARG A 62 -0.63 0.53 9.82
N ILE A 63 -1.06 1.07 8.69
CA ILE A 63 -1.66 0.27 7.61
C ILE A 63 -0.63 -0.72 7.03
N TYR A 64 0.59 -0.27 6.78
CA TYR A 64 1.63 -1.13 6.23
C TYR A 64 2.04 -2.26 7.18
N ALA A 65 2.01 -2.03 8.50
CA ALA A 65 2.19 -3.09 9.48
C ALA A 65 1.08 -4.15 9.40
N LYS A 66 -0.20 -3.74 9.32
CA LYS A 66 -1.33 -4.69 9.14
C LYS A 66 -1.21 -5.51 7.85
N LEU A 67 -0.73 -4.89 6.77
CA LEU A 67 -0.46 -5.57 5.50
C LEU A 67 0.63 -6.63 5.65
N LEU A 68 1.68 -6.35 6.41
CA LEU A 68 2.74 -7.31 6.71
C LEU A 68 2.21 -8.48 7.55
N ASP A 69 1.42 -8.20 8.59
CA ASP A 69 0.82 -9.22 9.43
C ASP A 69 -0.08 -10.17 8.62
N GLY A 70 -0.87 -9.61 7.70
CA GLY A 70 -1.68 -10.38 6.75
C GLY A 70 -0.83 -11.25 5.83
N GLU A 71 0.25 -10.71 5.26
CA GLU A 71 1.17 -11.48 4.42
C GLU A 71 1.80 -12.66 5.17
N ILE A 72 2.23 -12.45 6.41
CA ILE A 72 2.81 -13.50 7.26
C ILE A 72 1.76 -14.57 7.57
N ALA A 73 0.55 -14.17 7.95
CA ALA A 73 -0.53 -15.11 8.27
C ALA A 73 -0.89 -16.00 7.07
N ILE A 74 -0.91 -15.42 5.86
CA ILE A 74 -1.11 -16.16 4.61
C ILE A 74 0.04 -17.12 4.35
N LYS A 75 1.30 -16.64 4.35
CA LYS A 75 2.48 -17.45 4.02
C LYS A 75 2.76 -18.57 5.02
N THR A 76 2.25 -18.44 6.25
CA THR A 76 2.36 -19.47 7.29
C THR A 76 1.14 -20.39 7.36
N GLY A 77 0.15 -20.23 6.46
CA GLY A 77 -1.06 -21.04 6.43
C GLY A 77 -2.01 -20.80 7.61
N LYS A 78 -1.83 -19.71 8.37
CA LYS A 78 -2.71 -19.38 9.51
C LYS A 78 -4.06 -18.83 9.06
N ILE A 79 -4.11 -18.15 7.91
CA ILE A 79 -5.32 -17.54 7.35
C ILE A 79 -5.32 -17.74 5.84
N GLU A 80 -6.46 -18.15 5.28
CA GLU A 80 -6.66 -18.26 3.84
C GLU A 80 -6.58 -16.88 3.15
N PRO A 81 -5.98 -16.76 1.96
CA PRO A 81 -5.76 -15.49 1.26
C PRO A 81 -7.00 -14.60 1.12
N ARG A 82 -8.17 -15.20 0.86
CA ARG A 82 -9.44 -14.47 0.72
C ARG A 82 -9.87 -13.83 2.03
N LEU A 83 -9.84 -14.58 3.12
CA LEU A 83 -10.21 -14.08 4.45
C LEU A 83 -9.23 -12.98 4.92
N ALA A 84 -7.94 -13.16 4.67
CA ALA A 84 -6.94 -12.14 5.00
C ALA A 84 -7.21 -10.81 4.27
N LEU A 85 -7.62 -10.87 3.00
CA LEU A 85 -8.00 -9.70 2.22
C LEU A 85 -9.28 -9.03 2.76
N GLU A 86 -10.29 -9.81 3.14
CA GLU A 86 -11.53 -9.29 3.74
C GLU A 86 -11.25 -8.58 5.08
N LEU A 87 -10.45 -9.20 5.95
CA LEU A 87 -10.03 -8.62 7.23
C LEU A 87 -9.22 -7.34 7.03
N LEU A 88 -8.36 -7.30 6.03
CA LEU A 88 -7.61 -6.09 5.66
C LEU A 88 -8.56 -4.94 5.28
N VAL A 89 -9.56 -5.19 4.44
CA VAL A 89 -10.53 -4.16 4.03
C VAL A 89 -11.30 -3.62 5.24
N VAL A 90 -11.78 -4.49 6.12
CA VAL A 90 -12.45 -4.08 7.37
C VAL A 90 -11.53 -3.23 8.23
N ALA A 91 -10.26 -3.64 8.36
CA ALA A 91 -9.27 -2.94 9.17
C ALA A 91 -8.78 -1.59 8.59
N LEU A 92 -9.13 -1.29 7.34
CA LEU A 92 -8.85 -0.02 6.65
C LEU A 92 -10.05 0.94 6.69
N LEU A 93 -11.27 0.42 6.80
CA LEU A 93 -12.51 1.21 6.83
C LEU A 93 -12.93 1.61 8.25
N GLY A 94 -12.42 0.92 9.28
CA GLY A 94 -12.58 1.29 10.69
C GLY A 94 -11.40 2.11 11.20
#